data_AF-A0A8D8CTN8-F1
#
_entry.id   AF-A0A8D8CTN8-F1
#
_cell.length_a   1.000
_cell.length_b   1.000
_cell.length_c   1.000
_cell.angle_alpha   90.00
_cell.angle_beta   90.00
_cell.angle_gamma   90.00
#
_symmetry.space_group_name_H-M   'P 1'
#
loop_
_entity.id
_entity.type
_entity.pdbx_description
1 polymer ?
#
loop_
_entity_poly.entity_id
_entity_poly.type
_entity_poly.pdbx_seq_one_letter_code
_entity_poly.pdbx_strand_id
1 'polypeptide(L)'
;VEMLQWNFPLKAGYNPMLRYWNGVPMRSRESEFTLKGYDPMKLQTMLEIEQRFKRVIDLGYYTLSNGTVVSFRAPEAVDFLGNMMGGNADSIDRDYFKAYGVIARMILAQGDFYGFTSDLWPGAVMQVETSMRDPIYYQFVERALDLYWRFKSYLPPYTNDELNFPGVEIKEFSSDKLITYFEQFDADISNGLPFNYKNSQQKSTWDFRVFAHKKRINHKPFNYTLTVTSETAGKGVVRMYMGPKFTNIKQLTLLKKYFVEMDQYMVDLVAGENLIKRSTRDFYYNIRDRTTYTELYKRTMRAIKGEEPLPLDLSEAHCGWPDRLLLPKGLPNGYELTFFFVISPFRAPKVAQYSTYDATISCGAGSGSKYTDDLPFGFPFDRDLDVGSFVTKNMLFKDVLIYHFDHMNN
;
A
#
# COMPACT_ATOMS: atom_id res chain seq x y z
N VAL A 1 7.63 12.65 5.27
CA VAL A 1 8.99 12.08 5.13
C VAL A 1 9.77 13.00 4.19
N GLU A 2 11.03 13.35 4.48
CA GLU A 2 11.83 14.14 3.54
C GLU A 2 12.08 13.31 2.26
N MET A 3 11.92 13.93 1.09
CA MET A 3 12.20 13.26 -0.18
C MET A 3 13.69 12.94 -0.31
N LEU A 4 14.01 11.73 -0.76
CA LEU A 4 15.39 11.30 -1.02
C LEU A 4 16.10 12.26 -1.97
N GLN A 5 17.32 12.67 -1.64
CA GLN A 5 18.18 13.48 -2.51
C GLN A 5 19.47 12.72 -2.85
N TRP A 6 19.62 12.33 -4.12
CA TRP A 6 20.75 11.53 -4.61
C TRP A 6 22.13 12.17 -4.41
N ASN A 7 22.21 13.50 -4.53
CA ASN A 7 23.47 14.25 -4.51
C ASN A 7 23.87 14.75 -3.11
N PHE A 8 23.06 14.50 -2.09
CA PHE A 8 23.28 14.96 -0.73
C PHE A 8 23.46 13.77 0.23
N PRO A 9 24.12 13.99 1.39
CA PRO A 9 24.22 12.97 2.44
C PRO A 9 22.84 12.47 2.88
N LEU A 10 22.74 11.15 3.04
CA LEU A 10 21.56 10.47 3.58
C LEU A 10 21.59 10.58 5.11
N LYS A 11 20.89 11.59 5.65
CA LYS A 11 20.92 11.93 7.09
C LYS A 11 20.65 10.75 8.02
N ALA A 12 19.55 10.04 7.80
CA ALA A 12 19.08 9.02 8.73
C ALA A 12 19.84 7.71 8.56
N GLY A 13 20.75 7.31 9.46
CA GLY A 13 21.35 5.96 9.43
C GLY A 13 20.34 4.83 9.73
N TYR A 14 20.73 3.58 9.46
CA TYR A 14 19.91 2.41 9.76
C TYR A 14 20.75 1.15 10.00
N ASN A 15 20.56 0.51 11.16
CA ASN A 15 21.11 -0.81 11.45
C ASN A 15 19.95 -1.83 11.49
N PRO A 16 19.86 -2.75 10.52
CA PRO A 16 18.76 -3.70 10.47
C PRO A 16 18.76 -4.70 11.63
N MET A 17 19.93 -5.00 12.21
CA MET A 17 20.12 -6.13 13.14
C MET A 17 19.58 -7.47 12.57
N LEU A 18 19.59 -7.61 11.24
CA LEU A 18 19.18 -8.80 10.53
C LEU A 18 20.40 -9.52 9.95
N ARG A 19 20.26 -10.83 9.77
CA ARG A 19 21.23 -11.68 9.09
C ARG A 19 20.55 -12.44 7.98
N TYR A 20 21.29 -12.70 6.92
CA TYR A 20 20.91 -13.64 5.88
C TYR A 20 20.91 -15.08 6.42
N TRP A 21 20.31 -15.99 5.67
CA TRP A 21 20.23 -17.42 6.00
C TRP A 21 21.61 -18.07 6.25
N ASN A 22 22.66 -17.55 5.62
CA ASN A 22 24.05 -18.00 5.76
C ASN A 22 24.78 -17.35 6.96
N GLY A 23 24.07 -16.57 7.79
CA GLY A 23 24.62 -15.91 8.97
C GLY A 23 25.33 -14.58 8.70
N VAL A 24 25.50 -14.19 7.43
CA VAL A 24 26.10 -12.90 7.05
C VAL A 24 25.14 -11.77 7.46
N PRO A 25 25.62 -10.74 8.19
CA PRO A 25 24.76 -9.62 8.56
C PRO A 25 24.33 -8.81 7.34
N MET A 26 23.09 -8.32 7.35
CA MET A 26 22.67 -7.29 6.40
C MET A 26 23.46 -6.01 6.66
N ARG A 27 23.90 -5.35 5.59
CA ARG A 27 24.68 -4.12 5.70
C ARG A 27 23.91 -3.02 6.43
N SER A 28 24.55 -2.43 7.44
CA SER A 28 24.10 -1.21 8.10
C SER A 28 24.50 0.01 7.29
N ARG A 29 23.71 1.08 7.38
CA ARG A 29 24.01 2.38 6.78
C ARG A 29 24.28 3.40 7.88
N GLU A 30 25.40 4.06 7.80
CA GLU A 30 25.76 5.15 8.71
C GLU A 30 24.87 6.38 8.47
N SER A 31 24.75 7.24 9.47
CA SER A 31 24.13 8.56 9.31
C SER A 31 25.01 9.44 8.43
N GLU A 32 24.39 10.40 7.73
CA GLU A 32 25.09 11.31 6.79
C GLU A 32 25.86 10.57 5.67
N PHE A 33 25.37 9.41 5.24
CA PHE A 33 26.05 8.59 4.22
C PHE A 33 25.99 9.22 2.82
N THR A 34 27.13 9.29 2.11
CA THR A 34 27.22 9.90 0.77
C THR A 34 27.27 8.85 -0.34
N LEU A 35 26.23 8.79 -1.20
CA LEU A 35 26.14 7.80 -2.29
C LEU A 35 27.14 8.05 -3.43
N LYS A 36 27.45 9.31 -3.73
CA LYS A 36 28.37 9.68 -4.84
C LYS A 36 29.76 9.09 -4.67
N GLY A 37 30.25 8.98 -3.44
CA GLY A 37 31.55 8.37 -3.14
C GLY A 37 31.54 6.84 -3.22
N TYR A 38 30.36 6.22 -3.13
CA TYR A 38 30.20 4.77 -3.13
C TYR A 38 30.09 4.19 -4.55
N ASP A 39 29.16 4.70 -5.37
CA ASP A 39 28.99 4.22 -6.74
C ASP A 39 28.56 5.35 -7.70
N PRO A 40 29.53 6.10 -8.24
CA PRO A 40 29.24 7.26 -9.08
C PRO A 40 28.59 6.88 -10.42
N MET A 41 28.88 5.70 -10.97
CA MET A 41 28.34 5.27 -12.26
C MET A 41 26.87 4.86 -12.15
N LYS A 42 26.52 4.04 -11.15
CA LYS A 42 25.10 3.70 -10.90
C LYS A 42 24.30 4.96 -10.53
N LEU A 43 24.87 5.87 -9.75
CA LEU A 43 24.22 7.14 -9.40
C LEU A 43 23.97 8.01 -10.64
N GLN A 44 24.96 8.16 -11.52
CA GLN A 44 24.79 8.91 -12.77
C GLN A 44 23.67 8.29 -13.63
N THR A 45 23.67 6.97 -13.77
CA THR A 45 22.61 6.23 -14.48
C THR A 45 21.23 6.49 -13.88
N MET A 46 21.13 6.50 -12.55
CA MET A 46 19.89 6.79 -11.82
C MET A 46 19.35 8.20 -12.12
N LEU A 47 20.24 9.20 -12.12
CA LEU A 47 19.89 10.58 -12.44
C LEU A 47 19.44 10.74 -13.89
N GLU A 48 20.10 10.08 -14.83
CA GLU A 48 19.70 10.09 -16.24
C GLU A 48 18.33 9.45 -16.45
N ILE A 49 18.05 8.31 -15.80
CA ILE A 49 16.74 7.67 -15.85
C ILE A 49 15.66 8.62 -15.36
N GLU A 50 15.85 9.29 -14.22
CA GLU A 50 14.90 10.27 -13.71
C GLU A 50 14.67 11.44 -14.66
N GLN A 51 15.73 11.92 -15.32
CA GLN A 51 15.60 12.96 -16.34
C GLN A 51 14.76 12.49 -17.54
N ARG A 52 14.92 11.24 -17.98
CA ARG A 52 14.12 10.64 -19.06
C ARG A 52 12.64 10.60 -18.70
N PHE A 53 12.30 10.12 -17.50
CA PHE A 53 10.92 10.14 -16.99
C PHE A 53 10.34 11.55 -16.99
N LYS A 54 11.05 12.49 -16.35
CA LYS A 54 10.62 13.89 -16.24
C LYS A 54 10.37 14.51 -17.61
N ARG A 55 11.28 14.30 -18.57
CA ARG A 55 11.16 14.81 -19.94
C ARG A 55 9.90 14.31 -20.65
N VAL A 56 9.58 13.02 -20.56
CA VAL A 56 8.37 12.47 -21.19
C VAL A 56 7.10 13.03 -20.56
N ILE A 57 7.06 13.08 -19.22
CA ILE A 57 5.93 13.64 -18.49
C ILE A 57 5.71 15.12 -18.86
N ASP A 58 6.80 15.90 -18.93
CA ASP A 58 6.75 17.33 -19.24
C ASP A 58 6.34 17.60 -20.68
N LEU A 59 6.89 16.86 -21.65
CA LEU A 59 6.51 16.98 -23.06
C LEU A 59 5.08 16.52 -23.31
N GLY A 60 4.60 15.56 -22.53
CA GLY A 60 3.24 15.04 -22.64
C GLY A 60 3.06 13.98 -23.71
N TYR A 61 4.14 13.46 -24.28
CA TYR A 61 4.10 12.33 -25.19
C TYR A 61 5.46 11.61 -25.25
N TYR A 62 5.44 10.39 -25.80
CA TYR A 62 6.63 9.63 -26.14
C TYR A 62 6.44 8.95 -27.49
N THR A 63 7.47 8.98 -28.34
CA THR A 63 7.46 8.36 -29.66
C THR A 63 8.25 7.06 -29.61
N LEU A 64 7.58 5.94 -29.89
CA LEU A 64 8.20 4.62 -29.99
C LEU A 64 9.11 4.53 -31.23
N SER A 65 10.00 3.54 -31.25
CA SER A 65 10.91 3.27 -32.38
C SER A 65 10.18 3.00 -33.70
N ASN A 66 8.93 2.50 -33.65
CA ASN A 66 8.07 2.29 -34.82
C ASN A 66 7.31 3.54 -35.26
N GLY A 67 7.53 4.70 -34.63
CA GLY A 67 6.86 5.97 -34.92
C GLY A 67 5.52 6.18 -34.21
N THR A 68 5.01 5.20 -33.46
CA THR A 68 3.76 5.36 -32.70
C THR A 68 3.95 6.38 -31.59
N VAL A 69 3.00 7.31 -31.45
CA VAL A 69 3.01 8.35 -30.41
C VAL A 69 2.07 7.96 -29.27
N VAL A 70 2.61 7.85 -28.07
CA VAL A 70 1.86 7.63 -26.83
C VAL A 70 1.67 8.97 -26.12
N SER A 71 0.42 9.34 -25.84
CA SER A 71 0.09 10.59 -25.13
C SER A 71 0.15 10.40 -23.61
N PHE A 72 0.71 11.38 -22.91
CA PHE A 72 0.75 11.51 -21.45
C PHE A 72 -0.14 12.67 -20.96
N ARG A 73 -1.18 13.01 -21.74
CA ARG A 73 -2.22 13.98 -21.39
C ARG A 73 -3.59 13.35 -21.14
N ALA A 74 -3.63 12.03 -21.08
CA ALA A 74 -4.82 11.25 -20.78
C ALA A 74 -4.66 10.53 -19.42
N PRO A 75 -5.73 10.37 -18.62
CA PRO A 75 -5.66 9.68 -17.32
C PRO A 75 -5.12 8.25 -17.40
N GLU A 76 -5.43 7.53 -18.49
CA GLU A 76 -5.00 6.15 -18.75
C GLU A 76 -3.48 6.03 -18.90
N ALA A 77 -2.78 7.13 -19.19
CA ALA A 77 -1.33 7.11 -19.35
C ALA A 77 -0.57 6.82 -18.03
N VAL A 78 -1.28 6.80 -16.90
CA VAL A 78 -0.74 6.35 -15.62
C VAL A 78 -0.21 4.91 -15.70
N ASP A 79 -0.84 4.05 -16.51
CA ASP A 79 -0.43 2.66 -16.68
C ASP A 79 0.93 2.56 -17.40
N PHE A 80 1.14 3.39 -18.43
CA PHE A 80 2.44 3.50 -19.09
C PHE A 80 3.51 3.95 -18.09
N LEU A 81 3.23 4.98 -17.29
CA LEU A 81 4.17 5.47 -16.27
C LEU A 81 4.52 4.37 -15.25
N GLY A 82 3.52 3.65 -14.75
CA GLY A 82 3.71 2.52 -13.83
C GLY A 82 4.57 1.41 -14.43
N ASN A 83 4.28 1.00 -15.67
CA ASN A 83 5.03 -0.03 -16.37
C ASN A 83 6.48 0.39 -16.68
N MET A 84 6.68 1.64 -17.08
CA MET A 84 8.01 2.23 -17.26
C MET A 84 8.82 2.21 -15.96
N MET A 85 8.23 2.67 -14.85
CA MET A 85 8.91 2.69 -13.54
C MET A 85 9.19 1.27 -13.01
N GLY A 86 8.28 0.33 -13.26
CA GLY A 86 8.46 -1.07 -12.90
C GLY A 86 9.53 -1.78 -13.72
N GLY A 87 9.74 -1.36 -14.98
CA GLY A 87 10.59 -2.07 -15.94
C GLY A 87 10.06 -3.47 -16.27
N ASN A 88 8.73 -3.66 -16.20
CA ASN A 88 8.07 -4.93 -16.47
C ASN A 88 7.97 -5.22 -17.99
N ALA A 89 7.33 -6.34 -18.35
CA ALA A 89 7.20 -6.73 -19.76
C ALA A 89 6.36 -5.75 -20.59
N ASP A 90 5.46 -5.01 -19.95
CA ASP A 90 4.58 -4.01 -20.57
C ASP A 90 5.19 -2.60 -20.60
N SER A 91 6.44 -2.46 -20.15
CA SER A 91 7.20 -1.22 -20.16
C SER A 91 7.46 -0.76 -21.59
N ILE A 92 7.03 0.46 -21.92
CA ILE A 92 7.42 1.08 -23.19
C ILE A 92 8.91 1.39 -23.17
N ASP A 93 9.64 0.96 -24.19
CA ASP A 93 11.09 1.12 -24.33
C ASP A 93 11.88 0.85 -23.03
N ARG A 94 11.78 -0.41 -22.56
CA ARG A 94 12.45 -0.88 -21.34
C ARG A 94 13.95 -0.61 -21.33
N ASP A 95 14.62 -0.62 -22.48
CA ASP A 95 16.05 -0.34 -22.56
C ASP A 95 16.39 1.13 -22.36
N TYR A 96 15.48 2.03 -22.73
CA TYR A 96 15.63 3.46 -22.48
C TYR A 96 15.29 3.85 -21.04
N PHE A 97 14.18 3.35 -20.47
CA PHE A 97 13.76 3.74 -19.11
C PHE A 97 14.36 2.89 -17.99
N LYS A 98 14.78 1.66 -18.30
CA LYS A 98 15.31 0.66 -17.34
C LYS A 98 14.35 0.39 -16.17
N ALA A 99 14.74 -0.50 -15.27
CA ALA A 99 13.96 -0.82 -14.07
C ALA A 99 14.28 0.16 -12.93
N TYR A 100 13.57 1.29 -12.88
CA TYR A 100 13.79 2.39 -11.93
C TYR A 100 13.88 1.91 -10.47
N GLY A 101 12.89 1.13 -10.02
CA GLY A 101 12.84 0.62 -8.65
C GLY A 101 13.97 -0.35 -8.30
N VAL A 102 14.41 -1.17 -9.26
CA VAL A 102 15.50 -2.14 -9.06
C VAL A 102 16.83 -1.42 -8.92
N ILE A 103 17.13 -0.48 -9.82
CA ILE A 103 18.38 0.29 -9.80
C ILE A 103 18.48 1.12 -8.51
N ALA A 104 17.38 1.77 -8.10
CA ALA A 104 17.35 2.50 -6.85
C ALA A 104 17.63 1.61 -5.64
N ARG A 105 17.04 0.40 -5.57
CA ARG A 105 17.32 -0.57 -4.50
C ARG A 105 18.77 -1.03 -4.49
N MET A 106 19.37 -1.30 -5.65
CA MET A 106 20.78 -1.67 -5.76
C MET A 106 21.69 -0.59 -5.18
N ILE A 107 21.40 0.69 -5.47
CA ILE A 107 22.15 1.83 -4.95
C ILE A 107 21.94 1.99 -3.43
N LEU A 108 20.68 2.00 -2.98
CA LEU A 108 20.33 2.29 -1.58
C LEU A 108 20.73 1.18 -0.61
N ALA A 109 20.68 -0.08 -1.06
CA ALA A 109 21.09 -1.22 -0.27
C ALA A 109 22.62 -1.35 -0.15
N GLN A 110 23.41 -0.62 -0.95
CA GLN A 110 24.87 -0.63 -0.91
C GLN A 110 25.46 -2.04 -0.94
N GLY A 111 24.97 -2.90 -1.84
CA GLY A 111 25.51 -4.23 -2.06
C GLY A 111 26.19 -4.31 -3.42
N ASP A 112 27.33 -4.97 -3.48
CA ASP A 112 28.05 -5.28 -4.71
C ASP A 112 28.12 -6.79 -4.83
N PHE A 113 27.16 -7.37 -5.56
CA PHE A 113 27.12 -8.82 -5.79
C PHE A 113 27.88 -9.13 -7.08
N TYR A 114 29.21 -9.29 -6.99
CA TYR A 114 30.06 -9.71 -8.10
C TYR A 114 30.46 -11.20 -7.99
N GLY A 115 29.97 -11.91 -6.96
CA GLY A 115 30.16 -13.34 -6.77
C GLY A 115 31.47 -13.73 -6.06
N PHE A 116 32.19 -12.78 -5.46
CA PHE A 116 33.41 -13.04 -4.71
C PHE A 116 33.14 -13.19 -3.20
N THR A 117 34.00 -13.94 -2.50
CA THR A 117 33.86 -14.20 -1.06
C THR A 117 34.02 -12.94 -0.18
N SER A 118 34.61 -11.87 -0.72
CA SER A 118 34.76 -10.56 -0.06
C SER A 118 33.59 -9.62 -0.30
N ASP A 119 32.59 -10.03 -1.09
CA ASP A 119 31.50 -9.16 -1.50
C ASP A 119 30.57 -8.82 -0.33
N LEU A 120 30.18 -7.55 -0.26
CA LEU A 120 29.25 -7.04 0.73
C LEU A 120 27.83 -7.39 0.30
N TRP A 121 27.18 -8.24 1.09
CA TRP A 121 25.77 -8.54 0.91
C TRP A 121 24.91 -7.29 1.12
N PRO A 122 23.84 -7.10 0.33
CA PRO A 122 23.07 -5.87 0.37
C PRO A 122 22.38 -5.64 1.72
N GLY A 123 22.07 -4.38 2.00
CA GLY A 123 21.23 -3.96 3.12
C GLY A 123 19.75 -4.27 2.93
N ALA A 124 18.95 -3.91 3.93
CA ALA A 124 17.53 -4.28 4.04
C ALA A 124 16.64 -3.80 2.88
N VAL A 125 17.03 -2.74 2.15
CA VAL A 125 16.23 -2.15 1.07
C VAL A 125 16.17 -3.03 -0.18
N MET A 126 17.14 -3.94 -0.36
CA MET A 126 17.19 -4.80 -1.55
C MET A 126 16.01 -5.77 -1.62
N GLN A 127 15.58 -6.30 -0.47
CA GLN A 127 14.51 -7.29 -0.37
C GLN A 127 13.16 -6.64 -0.04
N VAL A 128 12.07 -7.11 -0.65
CA VAL A 128 10.72 -6.55 -0.41
C VAL A 128 10.23 -6.82 1.00
N GLU A 129 10.67 -7.92 1.60
CA GLU A 129 10.32 -8.41 2.93
C GLU A 129 10.93 -7.54 4.05
N THR A 130 12.03 -6.85 3.75
CA THR A 130 12.78 -6.04 4.73
C THR A 130 12.84 -4.56 4.40
N SER A 131 12.49 -4.14 3.17
CA SER A 131 12.70 -2.76 2.72
C SER A 131 11.95 -1.73 3.56
N MET A 132 10.70 -2.02 3.96
CA MET A 132 9.87 -1.12 4.78
C MET A 132 10.41 -0.90 6.21
N ARG A 133 11.45 -1.61 6.61
CA ARG A 133 12.10 -1.43 7.92
C ARG A 133 13.11 -0.28 7.93
N ASP A 134 13.72 0.04 6.79
CA ASP A 134 14.68 1.15 6.65
C ASP A 134 13.92 2.45 6.33
N PRO A 135 14.10 3.54 7.10
CA PRO A 135 13.50 4.83 6.81
C PRO A 135 13.75 5.35 5.38
N ILE A 136 14.88 4.99 4.76
CA ILE A 136 15.23 5.41 3.39
C ILE A 136 14.25 4.87 2.34
N TYR A 137 13.59 3.75 2.61
CA TYR A 137 12.56 3.21 1.73
C TYR A 137 11.44 4.22 1.52
N TYR A 138 10.95 4.85 2.59
CA TYR A 138 9.89 5.85 2.49
C TYR A 138 10.37 7.12 1.78
N GLN A 139 11.63 7.53 1.98
CA GLN A 139 12.20 8.67 1.26
C GLN A 139 12.29 8.41 -0.25
N PHE A 140 12.65 7.17 -0.63
CA PHE A 140 12.67 6.73 -2.02
C PHE A 140 11.26 6.64 -2.61
N VAL A 141 10.30 6.07 -1.88
CA VAL A 141 8.89 6.02 -2.32
C VAL A 141 8.34 7.43 -2.55
N GLU A 142 8.60 8.39 -1.66
CA GLU A 142 8.22 9.81 -1.88
C GLU A 142 8.85 10.38 -3.16
N ARG A 143 10.11 10.05 -3.45
CA ARG A 143 10.77 10.48 -4.69
C ARG A 143 10.18 9.82 -5.94
N ALA A 144 9.80 8.54 -5.85
CA ALA A 144 9.13 7.84 -6.94
C ALA A 144 7.73 8.43 -7.18
N LEU A 145 6.99 8.71 -6.11
CA LEU A 145 5.66 9.34 -6.15
C LEU A 145 5.71 10.77 -6.72
N ASP A 146 6.83 11.50 -6.61
CA ASP A 146 7.00 12.79 -7.26
C ASP A 146 6.77 12.72 -8.78
N LEU A 147 7.24 11.64 -9.44
CA LEU A 147 6.99 11.43 -10.87
C LEU A 147 5.51 11.21 -11.16
N TYR A 148 4.83 10.44 -10.30
CA TYR A 148 3.38 10.24 -10.38
C TYR A 148 2.60 11.55 -10.19
N TRP A 149 2.93 12.33 -9.15
CA TRP A 149 2.26 13.60 -8.88
C TRP A 149 2.53 14.63 -9.97
N ARG A 150 3.74 14.66 -10.51
CA ARG A 150 4.08 15.50 -11.67
C ARG A 150 3.27 15.14 -12.91
N PHE A 151 3.04 13.85 -13.16
CA PHE A 151 2.13 13.43 -14.23
C PHE A 151 0.69 13.89 -13.94
N LYS A 152 0.20 13.64 -12.73
CA LYS A 152 -1.16 14.02 -12.33
C LYS A 152 -1.42 15.53 -12.38
N SER A 153 -0.41 16.38 -12.17
CA SER A 153 -0.57 17.85 -12.27
C SER A 153 -0.81 18.35 -13.71
N TYR A 154 -0.57 17.52 -14.73
CA TYR A 154 -0.93 17.85 -16.12
C TYR A 154 -2.35 17.44 -16.49
N LEU A 155 -3.06 16.69 -15.63
CA LEU A 155 -4.45 16.34 -15.85
C LEU A 155 -5.35 17.45 -15.31
N PRO A 156 -6.44 17.80 -16.02
CA PRO A 156 -7.37 18.80 -15.53
C PRO A 156 -8.02 18.32 -14.22
N PRO A 157 -8.28 19.23 -13.27
CA PRO A 157 -9.15 18.96 -12.13
C PRO A 157 -10.47 18.35 -12.57
N TYR A 158 -11.04 17.50 -11.73
CA TYR A 158 -12.39 17.01 -11.98
C TYR A 158 -13.38 18.18 -11.97
N THR A 159 -14.27 18.16 -12.95
CA THR A 159 -15.43 19.05 -13.02
C THR A 159 -16.47 18.67 -11.96
N ASN A 160 -17.39 19.59 -11.65
CA ASN A 160 -18.48 19.29 -10.73
C ASN A 160 -19.32 18.10 -11.21
N ASP A 161 -19.57 17.97 -12.51
CA ASP A 161 -20.34 16.86 -13.10
C ASP A 161 -19.64 15.50 -12.97
N GLU A 162 -18.31 15.47 -12.98
CA GLU A 162 -17.53 14.24 -12.75
C GLU A 162 -17.53 13.82 -11.27
N LEU A 163 -17.65 14.78 -10.35
CA LEU A 163 -17.64 14.54 -8.91
C LEU A 163 -19.03 14.26 -8.33
N ASN A 164 -20.05 14.92 -8.88
CA ASN A 164 -21.40 14.94 -8.34
C ASN A 164 -22.12 13.61 -8.64
N PHE A 165 -22.92 13.17 -7.67
CA PHE A 165 -23.92 12.13 -7.88
C PHE A 165 -25.30 12.77 -7.67
N PRO A 166 -25.95 13.27 -8.74
CA PRO A 166 -27.20 13.99 -8.64
C PRO A 166 -28.27 13.22 -7.86
N GLY A 167 -28.93 13.90 -6.93
CA GLY A 167 -29.96 13.32 -6.06
C GLY A 167 -29.44 12.53 -4.87
N VAL A 168 -28.13 12.29 -4.74
CA VAL A 168 -27.51 11.59 -3.59
C VAL A 168 -26.83 12.59 -2.67
N GLU A 169 -27.15 12.51 -1.37
CA GLU A 169 -26.56 13.35 -0.34
C GLU A 169 -26.19 12.53 0.90
N ILE A 170 -24.94 12.67 1.37
CA ILE A 170 -24.52 12.10 2.65
C ILE A 170 -24.90 13.10 3.76
N LYS A 171 -25.82 12.71 4.63
CA LYS A 171 -26.34 13.57 5.70
C LYS A 171 -25.51 13.47 6.97
N GLU A 172 -25.18 12.25 7.37
CA GLU A 172 -24.56 12.00 8.68
C GLU A 172 -23.61 10.80 8.64
N PHE A 173 -22.58 10.88 9.49
CA PHE A 173 -21.71 9.77 9.85
C PHE A 173 -21.72 9.58 11.36
N SER A 174 -21.86 8.33 11.77
CA SER A 174 -21.63 7.89 13.16
C SER A 174 -20.75 6.65 13.18
N SER A 175 -19.90 6.52 14.19
CA SER A 175 -19.07 5.33 14.40
C SER A 175 -18.88 5.01 15.86
N ASP A 176 -18.46 3.77 16.14
CA ASP A 176 -17.95 3.43 17.46
C ASP A 176 -16.65 4.21 17.76
N LYS A 177 -16.21 4.15 19.02
CA LYS A 177 -14.94 4.76 19.45
C LYS A 177 -13.75 4.06 18.76
N LEU A 178 -12.87 4.86 18.16
CA LEU A 178 -11.66 4.37 17.52
C LEU A 178 -10.55 4.19 18.56
N ILE A 179 -10.17 2.94 18.80
CA ILE A 179 -9.23 2.58 19.86
C ILE A 179 -8.14 1.69 19.29
N THR A 180 -6.89 2.05 19.56
CA THR A 180 -5.71 1.23 19.26
C THR A 180 -4.97 0.85 20.53
N TYR A 181 -4.19 -0.22 20.45
CA TYR A 181 -3.40 -0.74 21.56
C TYR A 181 -2.23 -1.60 21.08
N PHE A 182 -1.31 -1.92 21.98
CA PHE A 182 -0.32 -2.96 21.73
C PHE A 182 -0.84 -4.33 22.18
N GLU A 183 -0.85 -5.28 21.25
CA GLU A 183 -1.13 -6.69 21.48
C GLU A 183 0.18 -7.47 21.60
N GLN A 184 0.24 -8.42 22.53
CA GLN A 184 1.33 -9.38 22.61
C GLN A 184 1.14 -10.47 21.55
N PHE A 185 2.20 -10.80 20.82
CA PHE A 185 2.16 -11.77 19.75
C PHE A 185 3.39 -12.68 19.77
N ASP A 186 3.13 -13.98 19.70
CA ASP A 186 4.14 -15.02 19.71
C ASP A 186 4.34 -15.55 18.29
N ALA A 187 5.43 -15.13 17.65
CA ALA A 187 5.79 -15.61 16.33
C ALA A 187 6.52 -16.95 16.45
N ASP A 188 5.97 -18.04 15.91
CA ASP A 188 6.69 -19.31 15.80
C ASP A 188 7.82 -19.18 14.78
N ILE A 189 9.06 -19.26 15.26
CA ILE A 189 10.28 -19.17 14.44
C ILE A 189 11.01 -20.51 14.31
N SER A 190 10.38 -21.61 14.73
CA SER A 190 11.01 -22.94 14.77
C SER A 190 11.54 -23.37 13.39
N ASN A 191 10.81 -23.05 12.31
CA ASN A 191 11.21 -23.36 10.93
C ASN A 191 12.39 -22.50 10.42
N GLY A 192 12.73 -21.40 11.10
CA GLY A 192 13.84 -20.53 10.74
C GLY A 192 15.18 -20.97 11.34
N LEU A 193 15.18 -21.98 12.21
CA LEU A 193 16.39 -22.48 12.86
C LEU A 193 17.14 -23.44 11.94
N PRO A 194 18.48 -23.31 11.81
CA PRO A 194 19.26 -24.17 10.94
C PRO A 194 19.19 -25.63 11.44
N PHE A 195 18.88 -26.55 10.53
CA PHE A 195 18.97 -27.98 10.79
C PHE A 195 20.42 -28.44 10.74
N ASN A 196 20.82 -29.31 11.67
CA ASN A 196 22.11 -29.99 11.56
C ASN A 196 21.98 -31.14 10.54
N TYR A 197 22.22 -30.83 9.26
CA TYR A 197 22.12 -31.80 8.15
C TYR A 197 23.19 -32.91 8.18
N LYS A 198 24.13 -32.91 9.15
CA LYS A 198 25.22 -33.91 9.17
C LYS A 198 24.77 -35.35 9.39
N ASN A 199 23.57 -35.57 9.95
CA ASN A 199 22.98 -36.91 10.10
C ASN A 199 21.61 -36.96 9.42
N SER A 200 21.59 -37.12 8.10
CA SER A 200 20.39 -37.14 7.23
C SER A 200 19.37 -38.26 7.50
N GLN A 201 19.57 -39.08 8.55
CA GLN A 201 18.58 -40.05 9.04
C GLN A 201 17.78 -39.55 10.26
N GLN A 202 18.18 -38.44 10.89
CA GLN A 202 17.42 -37.84 11.98
C GLN A 202 16.37 -36.89 11.41
N LYS A 203 15.11 -37.34 11.43
CA LYS A 203 13.93 -36.46 11.39
C LYS A 203 14.15 -35.34 12.41
N SER A 204 13.75 -34.11 12.08
CA SER A 204 13.88 -32.91 12.93
C SER A 204 13.80 -33.24 14.43
N THR A 205 14.92 -33.15 15.15
CA THR A 205 15.08 -33.62 16.54
C THR A 205 14.63 -32.60 17.59
N TRP A 206 13.90 -31.55 17.19
CA TRP A 206 13.48 -30.53 18.14
C TRP A 206 12.18 -30.96 18.83
N ASP A 207 12.29 -31.43 20.07
CA ASP A 207 11.14 -31.72 20.96
C ASP A 207 10.52 -30.44 21.54
N PHE A 208 10.98 -29.26 21.11
CA PHE A 208 10.50 -27.96 21.56
C PHE A 208 10.23 -27.02 20.40
N ARG A 209 9.44 -25.98 20.68
CA ARG A 209 9.13 -24.88 19.76
C ARG A 209 9.82 -23.62 20.23
N VAL A 210 10.23 -22.79 19.29
CA VAL A 210 10.83 -21.49 19.60
C VAL A 210 9.90 -20.39 19.14
N PHE A 211 9.48 -19.56 20.09
CA PHE A 211 8.64 -18.39 19.84
C PHE A 211 9.44 -17.11 20.04
N ALA A 212 9.26 -16.16 19.14
CA ALA A 212 9.73 -14.79 19.31
C ALA A 212 8.56 -13.92 19.79
N HIS A 213 8.62 -13.53 21.06
CA HIS A 213 7.64 -12.64 21.68
C HIS A 213 7.83 -11.20 21.18
N LYS A 214 6.76 -10.59 20.65
CA LYS A 214 6.79 -9.19 20.22
C LYS A 214 5.47 -8.48 20.48
N LYS A 215 5.55 -7.18 20.73
CA LYS A 215 4.39 -6.29 20.72
C LYS A 215 4.07 -5.87 19.28
N ARG A 216 2.80 -5.90 18.90
CA ARG A 216 2.29 -5.37 17.62
C ARG A 216 1.17 -4.41 17.92
N ILE A 217 1.07 -3.35 17.15
CA ILE A 217 -0.13 -2.51 17.20
C ILE A 217 -1.34 -3.31 16.71
N ASN A 218 -2.49 -3.03 17.30
CA ASN A 218 -3.81 -3.52 16.89
C ASN A 218 -4.87 -2.44 17.20
N HIS A 219 -6.10 -2.66 16.73
CA HIS A 219 -7.25 -1.82 17.04
C HIS A 219 -8.46 -2.64 17.48
N LYS A 220 -9.39 -2.00 18.18
CA LYS A 220 -10.71 -2.60 18.41
C LYS A 220 -11.49 -2.57 17.09
N PRO A 221 -12.14 -3.66 16.67
CA PRO A 221 -13.08 -3.62 15.57
C PRO A 221 -14.14 -2.56 15.84
N PHE A 222 -14.49 -1.77 14.83
CA PHE A 222 -15.52 -0.75 14.93
C PHE A 222 -16.50 -0.88 13.75
N ASN A 223 -17.71 -0.42 13.97
CA ASN A 223 -18.69 -0.23 12.91
C ASN A 223 -18.91 1.27 12.69
N TYR A 224 -19.35 1.60 11.48
CA TYR A 224 -19.89 2.91 11.19
C TYR A 224 -21.22 2.82 10.47
N THR A 225 -22.01 3.88 10.58
CA THR A 225 -23.25 4.08 9.84
C THR A 225 -23.17 5.40 9.08
N LEU A 226 -23.43 5.35 7.77
CA LEU A 226 -23.67 6.53 6.94
C LEU A 226 -25.18 6.66 6.71
N THR A 227 -25.72 7.83 7.00
CA THR A 227 -27.09 8.21 6.65
C THR A 227 -27.04 8.94 5.31
N VAL A 228 -27.65 8.35 4.28
CA VAL A 228 -27.62 8.85 2.90
C VAL A 228 -29.04 9.03 2.40
N THR A 229 -29.36 10.18 1.82
CA THR A 229 -30.64 10.38 1.13
C THR A 229 -30.43 10.29 -0.38
N SER A 230 -31.28 9.55 -1.08
CA SER A 230 -31.27 9.45 -2.54
C SER A 230 -32.63 9.83 -3.12
N GLU A 231 -32.67 10.62 -4.19
CA GLU A 231 -33.92 10.92 -4.93
C GLU A 231 -34.39 9.75 -5.80
N THR A 232 -33.49 8.83 -6.14
CA THR A 232 -33.76 7.69 -7.04
C THR A 232 -33.12 6.40 -6.52
N ALA A 233 -33.66 5.26 -6.93
CA ALA A 233 -33.01 3.97 -6.70
C ALA A 233 -31.86 3.77 -7.71
N GLY A 234 -30.74 3.20 -7.25
CA GLY A 234 -29.58 2.99 -8.11
C GLY A 234 -28.37 2.42 -7.39
N LYS A 235 -27.33 2.06 -8.14
CA LYS A 235 -26.07 1.55 -7.59
C LYS A 235 -25.06 2.68 -7.39
N GLY A 236 -24.47 2.72 -6.21
CA GLY A 236 -23.37 3.62 -5.87
C GLY A 236 -22.12 2.86 -5.44
N VAL A 237 -20.98 3.55 -5.44
CA VAL A 237 -19.72 3.08 -4.86
C VAL A 237 -19.32 4.03 -3.74
N VAL A 238 -19.28 3.52 -2.52
CA VAL A 238 -18.79 4.26 -1.35
C VAL A 238 -17.27 4.13 -1.30
N ARG A 239 -16.56 5.25 -1.16
CA ARG A 239 -15.12 5.27 -0.84
C ARG A 239 -14.90 5.99 0.47
N MET A 240 -14.11 5.36 1.33
CA MET A 240 -13.70 5.90 2.62
C MET A 240 -12.20 6.16 2.60
N TYR A 241 -11.81 7.37 2.98
CA TYR A 241 -10.43 7.77 3.16
C TYR A 241 -10.19 8.31 4.57
N MET A 242 -8.95 8.26 5.02
CA MET A 242 -8.48 8.87 6.26
C MET A 242 -7.26 9.73 5.98
N GLY A 243 -7.26 10.95 6.48
CA GLY A 243 -6.15 11.87 6.29
C GLY A 243 -6.00 12.88 7.43
N PRO A 244 -4.98 13.75 7.35
CA PRO A 244 -4.73 14.77 8.35
C PRO A 244 -5.94 15.70 8.52
N LYS A 245 -6.21 16.10 9.77
CA LYS A 245 -7.20 17.14 10.05
C LYS A 245 -6.81 18.45 9.37
N PHE A 246 -7.81 19.14 8.84
CA PHE A 246 -7.65 20.44 8.20
C PHE A 246 -8.78 21.38 8.62
N THR A 247 -8.51 22.67 8.65
CA THR A 247 -9.51 23.68 9.07
C THR A 247 -10.12 24.44 7.91
N ASN A 248 -9.49 24.37 6.73
CA ASN A 248 -9.92 25.06 5.54
C ASN A 248 -9.73 24.15 4.33
N ILE A 249 -10.73 24.08 3.47
CA ILE A 249 -10.70 23.30 2.23
C ILE A 249 -9.50 23.64 1.32
N LYS A 250 -8.97 24.87 1.36
CA LYS A 250 -7.74 25.22 0.62
C LYS A 250 -6.52 24.40 1.05
N GLN A 251 -6.43 24.01 2.33
CA GLN A 251 -5.35 23.14 2.82
C GLN A 251 -5.41 21.75 2.19
N LEU A 252 -6.60 21.31 1.76
CA LEU A 252 -6.79 20.01 1.11
C LEU A 252 -6.00 19.89 -0.19
N THR A 253 -5.74 21.00 -0.90
CA THR A 253 -4.87 20.98 -2.10
C THR A 253 -3.48 20.41 -1.82
N LEU A 254 -2.93 20.68 -0.64
CA LEU A 254 -1.63 20.17 -0.20
C LEU A 254 -1.77 18.83 0.55
N LEU A 255 -2.85 18.65 1.30
CA LEU A 255 -3.06 17.51 2.18
C LEU A 255 -3.68 16.29 1.49
N LYS A 256 -4.33 16.44 0.33
CA LYS A 256 -5.01 15.35 -0.41
C LYS A 256 -4.14 14.11 -0.60
N LYS A 257 -2.84 14.29 -0.82
CA LYS A 257 -1.88 13.19 -1.03
C LYS A 257 -1.62 12.34 0.21
N TYR A 258 -2.03 12.83 1.39
CA TYR A 258 -1.92 12.11 2.66
C TYR A 258 -3.23 11.42 3.07
N PHE A 259 -4.30 11.54 2.27
CA PHE A 259 -5.51 10.76 2.47
C PHE A 259 -5.28 9.35 1.94
N VAL A 260 -5.33 8.37 2.83
CA VAL A 260 -5.20 6.95 2.51
C VAL A 260 -6.57 6.32 2.41
N GLU A 261 -6.79 5.50 1.38
CA GLU A 261 -8.02 4.75 1.21
C GLU A 261 -8.12 3.66 2.28
N MET A 262 -9.26 3.59 2.96
CA MET A 262 -9.54 2.60 3.99
C MET A 262 -10.50 1.51 3.49
N ASP A 263 -11.54 1.89 2.74
CA ASP A 263 -12.53 0.96 2.22
C ASP A 263 -13.16 1.48 0.92
N GLN A 264 -13.61 0.55 0.09
CA GLN A 264 -14.34 0.80 -1.15
C GLN A 264 -15.29 -0.36 -1.40
N TYR A 265 -16.58 -0.07 -1.59
CA TYR A 265 -17.60 -1.10 -1.81
C TYR A 265 -18.83 -0.54 -2.53
N MET A 266 -19.54 -1.44 -3.23
CA MET A 266 -20.80 -1.12 -3.88
C MET A 266 -21.96 -1.09 -2.87
N VAL A 267 -22.92 -0.22 -3.12
CA VAL A 267 -24.17 -0.12 -2.36
C VAL A 267 -25.36 0.02 -3.31
N ASP A 268 -26.46 -0.67 -2.99
CA ASP A 268 -27.75 -0.46 -3.64
C ASP A 268 -28.52 0.59 -2.85
N LEU A 269 -28.74 1.76 -3.45
CA LEU A 269 -29.51 2.86 -2.88
C LEU A 269 -30.97 2.75 -3.29
N VAL A 270 -31.88 3.02 -2.34
CA VAL A 270 -33.31 3.22 -2.60
C VAL A 270 -33.66 4.70 -2.53
N ALA A 271 -34.77 5.10 -3.16
CA ALA A 271 -35.29 6.45 -3.01
C ALA A 271 -35.71 6.72 -1.55
N GLY A 272 -35.36 7.89 -1.02
CA GLY A 272 -35.51 8.25 0.39
C GLY A 272 -34.23 8.04 1.19
N GLU A 273 -34.39 7.71 2.47
CA GLU A 273 -33.29 7.52 3.42
C GLU A 273 -32.70 6.11 3.34
N ASN A 274 -31.37 6.02 3.36
CA ASN A 274 -30.57 4.80 3.35
C ASN A 274 -29.63 4.82 4.55
N LEU A 275 -29.66 3.76 5.35
CA LEU A 275 -28.74 3.57 6.48
C LEU A 275 -27.69 2.53 6.12
N ILE A 276 -26.53 2.98 5.65
CA ILE A 276 -25.44 2.12 5.22
C ILE A 276 -24.59 1.77 6.45
N LYS A 277 -24.72 0.53 6.93
CA LYS A 277 -23.93 0.01 8.05
C LYS A 277 -22.75 -0.80 7.54
N ARG A 278 -21.56 -0.54 8.07
CA ARG A 278 -20.33 -1.20 7.63
C ARG A 278 -19.42 -1.55 8.80
N SER A 279 -18.91 -2.78 8.81
CA SER A 279 -17.91 -3.24 9.78
C SER A 279 -16.51 -3.16 9.19
N THR A 280 -15.50 -2.83 10.01
CA THR A 280 -14.09 -2.91 9.57
C THR A 280 -13.69 -4.32 9.12
N ARG A 281 -14.41 -5.34 9.59
CA ARG A 281 -14.17 -6.74 9.22
C ARG A 281 -14.47 -7.04 7.76
N ASP A 282 -15.26 -6.20 7.11
CA ASP A 282 -15.71 -6.40 5.74
C ASP A 282 -14.92 -5.55 4.74
N PHE A 283 -13.99 -4.71 5.21
CA PHE A 283 -13.23 -3.80 4.38
C PHE A 283 -12.43 -4.56 3.31
N TYR A 284 -12.50 -4.10 2.07
CA TYR A 284 -12.13 -4.92 0.92
C TYR A 284 -10.63 -5.25 0.83
N TYR A 285 -9.77 -4.42 1.43
CA TYR A 285 -8.31 -4.52 1.29
C TYR A 285 -7.60 -5.10 2.51
N ASN A 286 -8.35 -5.36 3.59
CA ASN A 286 -7.80 -5.77 4.87
C ASN A 286 -7.60 -7.29 4.91
N ILE A 287 -6.45 -7.73 5.44
CA ILE A 287 -6.20 -9.14 5.72
C ILE A 287 -5.87 -9.35 7.18
N ARG A 288 -6.40 -10.45 7.73
CA ARG A 288 -6.12 -10.86 9.09
C ARG A 288 -4.78 -11.57 9.18
N ASP A 289 -4.30 -11.76 10.41
CA ASP A 289 -3.14 -12.60 10.64
C ASP A 289 -3.43 -14.04 10.18
N ARG A 290 -2.39 -14.68 9.65
CA ARG A 290 -2.51 -15.99 9.03
C ARG A 290 -2.35 -17.13 10.00
N THR A 291 -2.94 -18.25 9.64
CA THR A 291 -2.66 -19.53 10.29
C THR A 291 -1.17 -19.85 10.17
N THR A 292 -0.52 -20.10 11.30
CA THR A 292 0.90 -20.45 11.31
C THR A 292 1.14 -21.79 10.62
N TYR A 293 2.33 -21.99 10.03
CA TYR A 293 2.70 -23.28 9.44
C TYR A 293 2.50 -24.44 10.42
N THR A 294 2.89 -24.23 11.68
CA THR A 294 2.78 -25.24 12.73
C THR A 294 1.33 -25.61 13.03
N GLU A 295 0.42 -24.65 13.04
CA GLU A 295 -1.00 -24.92 13.23
C GLU A 295 -1.60 -25.63 12.02
N LEU A 296 -1.29 -25.15 10.81
CA LEU A 296 -1.71 -25.79 9.56
C LEU A 296 -1.24 -27.26 9.51
N TYR A 297 0.04 -27.51 9.80
CA TYR A 297 0.60 -28.86 9.86
C TYR A 297 -0.13 -29.75 10.86
N LYS A 298 -0.40 -29.25 12.08
CA LYS A 298 -1.15 -30.03 13.09
C LYS A 298 -2.55 -30.38 12.60
N ARG A 299 -3.29 -29.42 12.07
CA ARG A 299 -4.65 -29.65 11.55
C ARG A 299 -4.64 -30.71 10.45
N THR A 300 -3.71 -30.60 9.50
CA THR A 300 -3.52 -31.60 8.44
C THR A 300 -3.22 -32.99 9.01
N MET A 301 -2.31 -33.10 9.99
CA MET A 301 -1.97 -34.40 10.58
C MET A 301 -3.13 -35.02 11.37
N ARG A 302 -3.93 -34.22 12.10
CA ARG A 302 -5.15 -34.69 12.76
C ARG A 302 -6.18 -35.18 11.76
N ALA A 303 -6.33 -34.50 10.63
CA ALA A 303 -7.24 -34.90 9.58
C ALA A 303 -6.84 -36.20 8.89
N ILE A 304 -5.55 -36.40 8.61
CA ILE A 304 -5.03 -37.67 8.08
C ILE A 304 -5.33 -38.84 9.04
N LYS A 305 -5.30 -38.59 10.35
CA LYS A 305 -5.63 -39.59 11.38
C LYS A 305 -7.13 -39.78 11.62
N GLY A 306 -7.99 -39.00 10.96
CA GLY A 306 -9.44 -39.02 11.17
C GLY A 306 -9.88 -38.40 12.50
N GLU A 307 -9.02 -37.62 13.18
CA GLU A 307 -9.34 -36.98 14.46
C GLU A 307 -10.20 -35.71 14.28
N GLU A 308 -10.05 -35.01 13.15
CA GLU A 308 -10.78 -33.78 12.84
C GLU A 308 -10.92 -33.62 11.31
N PRO A 309 -12.07 -33.22 10.76
CA PRO A 309 -12.18 -32.94 9.33
C PRO A 309 -11.38 -31.69 8.94
N LEU A 310 -10.58 -31.78 7.86
CA LEU A 310 -9.95 -30.61 7.26
C LEU A 310 -10.93 -29.96 6.27
N PRO A 311 -11.31 -28.68 6.45
CA PRO A 311 -12.14 -27.98 5.48
C PRO A 311 -11.49 -27.99 4.09
N LEU A 312 -12.30 -28.15 3.04
CA LEU A 312 -11.83 -28.12 1.65
C LEU A 312 -11.31 -26.73 1.25
N ASP A 313 -11.85 -25.68 1.86
CA ASP A 313 -11.39 -24.30 1.68
C ASP A 313 -10.82 -23.75 2.99
N LEU A 314 -9.52 -23.47 2.97
CA LEU A 314 -8.76 -22.80 4.03
C LEU A 314 -8.07 -21.55 3.47
N SER A 315 -8.60 -20.98 2.38
CA SER A 315 -7.96 -19.89 1.67
C SER A 315 -7.90 -18.65 2.54
N GLU A 316 -6.68 -18.23 2.86
CA GLU A 316 -6.40 -16.95 3.52
C GLU A 316 -5.73 -16.05 2.50
N ALA A 317 -6.22 -14.82 2.31
CA ALA A 317 -5.67 -13.93 1.30
C ALA A 317 -4.16 -13.67 1.49
N HIS A 318 -3.39 -13.86 0.41
CA HIS A 318 -1.94 -13.75 0.42
C HIS A 318 -1.42 -12.31 0.35
N CYS A 319 -2.30 -11.39 -0.02
CA CYS A 319 -1.99 -10.00 -0.28
C CYS A 319 -3.11 -9.13 0.29
N GLY A 320 -2.72 -8.03 0.92
CA GLY A 320 -3.62 -7.02 1.47
C GLY A 320 -2.95 -6.23 2.58
N TRP A 321 -3.64 -5.20 3.05
CA TRP A 321 -3.19 -4.42 4.20
C TRP A 321 -3.48 -5.17 5.51
N PRO A 322 -2.52 -5.30 6.44
CA PRO A 322 -2.81 -5.97 7.71
C PRO A 322 -3.91 -5.22 8.47
N ASP A 323 -5.01 -5.90 8.80
CA ASP A 323 -6.19 -5.32 9.47
C ASP A 323 -5.80 -4.57 10.76
N ARG A 324 -4.91 -5.15 11.55
CA ARG A 324 -4.36 -4.53 12.78
C ARG A 324 -3.63 -3.18 12.58
N LEU A 325 -3.26 -2.84 11.34
CA LEU A 325 -2.63 -1.58 10.95
C LEU A 325 -3.61 -0.62 10.24
N LEU A 326 -4.91 -0.91 10.24
CA LEU A 326 -5.93 -0.10 9.59
C LEU A 326 -5.97 1.33 10.14
N LEU A 327 -5.78 1.48 11.45
CA LEU A 327 -5.68 2.77 12.13
C LEU A 327 -4.23 3.09 12.49
N PRO A 328 -3.80 4.36 12.39
CA PRO A 328 -2.52 4.78 12.95
C PRO A 328 -2.54 4.66 14.47
N LYS A 329 -1.35 4.69 15.10
CA LYS A 329 -1.21 4.53 16.56
C LYS A 329 -2.14 5.42 17.37
N GLY A 330 -2.37 6.65 16.96
CA GLY A 330 -3.15 7.59 17.77
C GLY A 330 -2.41 8.05 19.02
N LEU A 331 -3.13 8.73 19.93
CA LEU A 331 -2.58 9.32 21.15
C LEU A 331 -3.48 9.00 22.36
N PRO A 332 -2.95 8.98 23.60
CA PRO A 332 -3.78 8.72 24.79
C PRO A 332 -4.94 9.70 24.95
N ASN A 333 -4.75 10.98 24.58
CA ASN A 333 -5.75 12.03 24.62
C ASN A 333 -6.57 12.17 23.33
N GLY A 334 -6.39 11.25 22.37
CA GLY A 334 -7.04 11.29 21.07
C GLY A 334 -6.16 12.00 20.02
N TYR A 335 -5.89 11.29 18.94
CA TYR A 335 -5.22 11.84 17.76
C TYR A 335 -6.26 12.25 16.73
N GLU A 336 -6.24 13.53 16.36
CA GLU A 336 -7.21 14.13 15.44
C GLU A 336 -6.88 13.80 13.98
N LEU A 337 -7.88 13.27 13.28
CA LEU A 337 -7.84 13.00 11.84
C LEU A 337 -9.19 13.33 11.22
N THR A 338 -9.25 13.34 9.89
CA THR A 338 -10.49 13.50 9.14
C THR A 338 -10.75 12.24 8.33
N PHE A 339 -11.93 11.65 8.51
CA PHE A 339 -12.50 10.70 7.57
C PHE A 339 -13.19 11.45 6.44
N PHE A 340 -12.97 10.98 5.22
CA PHE A 340 -13.61 11.48 4.02
C PHE A 340 -14.39 10.37 3.35
N PHE A 341 -15.65 10.64 3.05
CA PHE A 341 -16.54 9.76 2.30
C PHE A 341 -16.93 10.42 0.98
N VAL A 342 -16.99 9.62 -0.08
CA VAL A 342 -17.63 10.01 -1.34
C VAL A 342 -18.42 8.84 -1.88
N ILE A 343 -19.62 9.11 -2.41
CA ILE A 343 -20.44 8.12 -3.13
C ILE A 343 -20.50 8.54 -4.59
N SER A 344 -20.01 7.70 -5.50
CA SER A 344 -20.13 7.90 -6.95
C SER A 344 -21.16 6.96 -7.54
N PRO A 345 -21.79 7.28 -8.69
CA PRO A 345 -22.58 6.31 -9.42
C PRO A 345 -21.70 5.12 -9.84
N PHE A 346 -22.22 3.90 -9.72
CA PHE A 346 -21.50 2.72 -10.18
C PHE A 346 -21.39 2.70 -11.70
N ARG A 347 -20.17 2.49 -12.19
CA ARG A 347 -19.87 2.27 -13.61
C ARG A 347 -19.04 1.01 -13.73
N ALA A 348 -19.48 0.06 -14.57
CA ALA A 348 -18.80 -1.22 -14.66
C ALA A 348 -17.34 -1.03 -15.11
N PRO A 349 -16.37 -1.70 -14.44
CA PRO A 349 -14.98 -1.62 -14.86
C PRO A 349 -14.79 -2.23 -16.25
N LYS A 350 -13.73 -1.80 -16.97
CA LYS A 350 -13.39 -2.32 -18.31
C LYS A 350 -13.16 -3.84 -18.31
N VAL A 351 -12.60 -4.36 -17.23
CA VAL A 351 -12.38 -5.79 -17.01
C VAL A 351 -13.13 -6.17 -15.72
N ALA A 352 -13.97 -7.20 -15.81
CA ALA A 352 -14.80 -7.64 -14.68
C ALA A 352 -13.94 -7.99 -13.46
N GLN A 353 -14.33 -7.51 -12.28
CA GLN A 353 -13.52 -7.68 -11.07
C GLN A 353 -13.22 -9.16 -10.79
N TYR A 354 -12.00 -9.48 -10.36
CA TYR A 354 -11.52 -10.83 -10.04
C TYR A 354 -11.47 -11.83 -11.22
N SER A 355 -11.68 -11.39 -12.47
CA SER A 355 -11.73 -12.31 -13.62
C SER A 355 -10.38 -12.81 -14.11
N THR A 356 -9.27 -12.11 -13.80
CA THR A 356 -7.94 -12.42 -14.36
C THR A 356 -6.89 -12.75 -13.29
N TYR A 357 -7.27 -12.85 -12.01
CA TYR A 357 -6.38 -13.27 -10.93
C TYR A 357 -7.12 -14.01 -9.82
N ASP A 358 -6.38 -14.84 -9.09
CA ASP A 358 -6.85 -15.46 -7.86
C ASP A 358 -6.67 -14.50 -6.67
N ALA A 359 -7.78 -14.05 -6.09
CA ALA A 359 -7.81 -13.13 -4.95
C ALA A 359 -7.25 -13.72 -3.66
N THR A 360 -7.13 -15.05 -3.58
CA THR A 360 -6.46 -15.72 -2.46
C THR A 360 -4.95 -15.59 -2.56
N ILE A 361 -4.38 -15.42 -3.76
CA ILE A 361 -2.93 -15.37 -4.00
C ILE A 361 -2.44 -13.92 -4.18
N SER A 362 -3.21 -13.08 -4.88
CA SER A 362 -2.81 -11.75 -5.32
C SER A 362 -3.86 -10.69 -4.99
N CYS A 363 -3.42 -9.44 -4.81
CA CYS A 363 -4.33 -8.29 -4.72
C CYS A 363 -4.84 -7.81 -6.09
N GLY A 364 -4.50 -8.50 -7.19
CA GLY A 364 -4.89 -8.10 -8.54
C GLY A 364 -4.10 -6.95 -9.14
N ALA A 365 -3.00 -6.52 -8.51
CA ALA A 365 -2.12 -5.51 -9.09
C ALA A 365 -1.56 -5.99 -10.44
N GLY A 366 -1.71 -5.19 -11.49
CA GLY A 366 -1.31 -5.56 -12.86
C GLY A 366 -2.27 -6.49 -13.61
N SER A 367 -3.35 -6.96 -12.98
CA SER A 367 -4.32 -7.87 -13.62
C SER A 367 -5.32 -7.16 -14.54
N GLY A 368 -5.46 -5.84 -14.40
CA GLY A 368 -6.55 -5.06 -15.00
C GLY A 368 -7.93 -5.26 -14.35
N SER A 369 -8.13 -6.33 -13.55
CA SER A 369 -9.42 -6.71 -12.99
C SER A 369 -9.55 -6.44 -11.48
N LYS A 370 -8.72 -5.54 -10.92
CA LYS A 370 -8.77 -5.16 -9.49
C LYS A 370 -9.90 -4.17 -9.18
N TYR A 371 -10.26 -3.34 -10.15
CA TYR A 371 -11.13 -2.19 -9.97
C TYR A 371 -12.57 -2.58 -9.61
N THR A 372 -13.15 -1.88 -8.63
CA THR A 372 -14.58 -2.02 -8.29
C THR A 372 -15.46 -1.37 -9.36
N ASP A 373 -15.02 -0.24 -9.92
CA ASP A 373 -15.69 0.52 -10.98
C ASP A 373 -14.68 1.08 -11.98
N ASP A 374 -15.11 1.95 -12.90
CA ASP A 374 -14.24 2.53 -13.94
C ASP A 374 -13.38 3.72 -13.49
N LEU A 375 -13.48 4.13 -12.21
CA LEU A 375 -12.77 5.29 -11.69
C LEU A 375 -11.31 4.95 -11.32
N PRO A 376 -10.38 5.91 -11.44
CA PRO A 376 -8.97 5.67 -11.15
C PRO A 376 -8.72 5.46 -9.66
N PHE A 377 -7.63 4.73 -9.33
CA PHE A 377 -7.18 4.62 -7.95
C PHE A 377 -6.89 6.00 -7.34
N GLY A 378 -7.39 6.21 -6.13
CA GLY A 378 -7.26 7.48 -5.41
C GLY A 378 -8.29 8.54 -5.82
N PHE A 379 -9.27 8.24 -6.69
CA PHE A 379 -10.37 9.17 -6.95
C PHE A 379 -11.09 9.56 -5.65
N PRO A 380 -11.32 10.86 -5.36
CA PRO A 380 -11.13 12.03 -6.25
C PRO A 380 -9.83 12.81 -5.96
N PHE A 381 -8.94 12.31 -5.11
CA PHE A 381 -7.69 12.97 -4.70
C PHE A 381 -6.50 12.71 -5.63
N ASP A 382 -6.68 11.90 -6.67
CA ASP A 382 -5.62 11.63 -7.64
C ASP A 382 -5.30 12.83 -8.55
N ARG A 383 -6.20 13.81 -8.67
CA ARG A 383 -6.02 15.04 -9.47
C ARG A 383 -6.01 16.30 -8.62
N ASP A 384 -5.55 17.41 -9.19
CA ASP A 384 -5.63 18.72 -8.55
C ASP A 384 -7.09 19.14 -8.34
N LEU A 385 -7.31 19.93 -7.29
CA LEU A 385 -8.65 20.28 -6.84
C LEU A 385 -8.99 21.69 -7.29
N ASP A 386 -10.12 21.86 -7.98
CA ASP A 386 -10.76 23.16 -8.06
C ASP A 386 -11.54 23.40 -6.76
N VAL A 387 -10.91 24.15 -5.85
CA VAL A 387 -11.46 24.41 -4.50
C VAL A 387 -12.85 25.03 -4.54
N GLY A 388 -13.19 25.78 -5.59
CA GLY A 388 -14.50 26.43 -5.71
C GLY A 388 -15.65 25.46 -6.00
N SER A 389 -15.37 24.31 -6.62
CA SER A 389 -16.39 23.39 -7.15
C SER A 389 -16.24 21.94 -6.66
N PHE A 390 -15.18 21.64 -5.89
CA PHE A 390 -14.84 20.28 -5.45
C PHE A 390 -15.86 19.65 -4.49
N VAL A 391 -16.37 20.42 -3.52
CA VAL A 391 -17.26 19.87 -2.49
C VAL A 391 -18.67 19.72 -3.05
N THR A 392 -19.15 18.47 -3.09
CA THR A 392 -20.48 18.08 -3.59
C THR A 392 -21.31 17.44 -2.46
N LYS A 393 -22.62 17.28 -2.68
CA LYS A 393 -23.55 16.75 -1.66
C LYS A 393 -23.30 15.27 -1.34
N ASN A 394 -22.77 14.52 -2.30
CA ASN A 394 -22.39 13.11 -2.17
C ASN A 394 -21.01 12.92 -1.52
N MET A 395 -20.46 13.97 -0.89
CA MET A 395 -19.21 13.94 -0.12
C MET A 395 -19.43 14.34 1.33
N LEU A 396 -18.64 13.77 2.24
CA LEU A 396 -18.65 14.13 3.66
C LEU A 396 -17.23 14.10 4.24
N PHE A 397 -16.82 15.19 4.88
CA PHE A 397 -15.64 15.23 5.74
C PHE A 397 -16.08 15.20 7.20
N LYS A 398 -15.48 14.32 7.99
CA LYS A 398 -15.79 14.17 9.41
C LYS A 398 -14.54 14.00 10.24
N ASP A 399 -14.34 14.91 11.18
CA ASP A 399 -13.25 14.80 12.15
C ASP A 399 -13.54 13.67 13.15
N VAL A 400 -12.49 12.90 13.44
CA VAL A 400 -12.50 11.75 14.34
C VAL A 400 -11.28 11.77 15.26
N LEU A 401 -11.38 11.06 16.38
CA LEU A 401 -10.32 10.91 17.38
C LEU A 401 -9.93 9.44 17.52
N ILE A 402 -8.63 9.15 17.42
CA ILE A 402 -8.07 7.82 17.65
C ILE A 402 -7.33 7.80 18.98
N TYR A 403 -7.80 6.98 19.91
CA TYR A 403 -7.25 6.84 21.25
C TYR A 403 -6.30 5.65 21.34
N HIS A 404 -5.13 5.85 21.93
CA HIS A 404 -4.15 4.78 22.15
C HIS A 404 -4.04 4.37 23.61
N PHE A 405 -4.03 3.06 23.86
CA PHE A 405 -3.72 2.48 25.17
C PHE A 405 -2.54 1.52 25.06
N ASP A 406 -1.47 1.74 25.81
CA ASP A 406 -0.31 0.84 25.78
C ASP A 406 -0.66 -0.57 26.27
N HIS A 407 -1.67 -0.66 27.16
CA HIS A 407 -2.24 -1.90 27.66
C HIS A 407 -3.76 -1.81 27.65
N MET A 408 -4.40 -2.75 26.98
CA MET A 408 -5.83 -3.00 27.15
C MET A 408 -6.01 -3.73 28.48
N ASN A 409 -6.51 -3.04 29.51
CA ASN A 409 -7.06 -3.75 30.67
C ASN A 409 -8.31 -4.48 30.17
N ASN A 410 -8.33 -5.80 30.33
CA ASN A 410 -9.47 -6.65 29.97
C ASN A 410 -10.75 -6.21 30.68
#